data_AF-A0A5A7RL15-F1
#
_entry.id   AF-A0A5A7RL15-F1
#
_cell.length_a   1.000
_cell.length_b   1.000
_cell.length_c   1.000
_cell.angle_alpha   90.00
_cell.angle_beta   90.00
_cell.angle_gamma   90.00
#
_symmetry.space_group_name_H-M   'P 1'
#
loop_
_entity.id
_entity.type
_entity.pdbx_description
1 polymer ?
#
loop_
_entity_poly.entity_id
_entity_poly.type
_entity_poly.pdbx_seq_one_letter_code
_entity_poly.pdbx_strand_id
1 'polypeptide(L)'
;MKIAPLHYWIWLGKWIPYKIIKTDIKGYYSILETEYGKGKVIVFGPHPEIPPRMNGSVNEFFGLSIYGIPRYVYSWEGGESFNMSYNWWILRRSIAYVCNLPFPPAEELFIYLSHQNREVEAYVENAERVEFYVDGSLAFIDENPPFKMTIDNGRHIVKAIAYKNNAKAWDERIIEV
;
A
#
# COMPACT_ATOMS: atom_id res chain seq x y z
N MET A 1 0.35 23.69 -18.67
CA MET A 1 -0.78 23.48 -17.73
C MET A 1 -0.66 24.53 -16.64
N LYS A 2 -1.65 25.39 -16.49
CA LYS A 2 -1.67 26.47 -15.48
C LYS A 2 -2.25 25.87 -14.19
N ILE A 3 -1.38 25.39 -13.31
CA ILE A 3 -1.81 24.79 -12.03
C ILE A 3 -2.12 25.94 -11.06
N ALA A 4 -3.26 25.85 -10.35
CA ALA A 4 -3.62 26.83 -9.32
C ALA A 4 -2.60 26.80 -8.17
N PRO A 5 -2.27 27.96 -7.55
CA PRO A 5 -1.40 27.95 -6.38
C PRO A 5 -2.05 27.14 -5.25
N LEU A 6 -1.31 26.23 -4.65
CA LEU A 6 -1.69 25.58 -3.40
C LEU A 6 -1.37 26.53 -2.24
N HIS A 7 -2.16 26.51 -1.17
CA HIS A 7 -1.97 27.39 -0.02
C HIS A 7 -1.75 26.57 1.25
N TYR A 8 -0.80 26.95 2.10
CA TYR A 8 -0.74 26.48 3.48
C TYR A 8 -1.71 27.30 4.32
N TRP A 9 -2.69 26.63 4.93
CA TRP A 9 -3.75 27.27 5.71
C TRP A 9 -3.48 27.23 7.20
N ILE A 10 -3.79 28.33 7.91
CA ILE A 10 -3.78 28.37 9.37
C ILE A 10 -5.13 28.84 9.90
N TRP A 11 -5.46 28.40 11.12
CA TRP A 11 -6.67 28.81 11.83
C TRP A 11 -6.35 29.87 12.89
N LEU A 12 -6.86 31.09 12.71
CA LEU A 12 -6.77 32.18 13.69
C LEU A 12 -8.18 32.75 13.97
N GLY A 13 -9.14 31.88 14.28
CA GLY A 13 -10.57 32.22 14.39
C GLY A 13 -11.30 32.26 13.04
N LYS A 14 -10.55 32.22 11.94
CA LYS A 14 -10.99 31.90 10.58
C LYS A 14 -9.83 31.25 9.83
N TRP A 15 -10.13 30.49 8.77
CA TRP A 15 -9.10 29.96 7.88
C TRP A 15 -8.52 31.09 7.04
N ILE A 16 -7.21 31.27 7.11
CA ILE A 16 -6.48 32.24 6.28
C ILE A 16 -5.34 31.54 5.51
N PRO A 17 -5.12 31.91 4.25
CA PRO A 17 -3.95 31.45 3.52
C PRO A 17 -2.72 32.10 4.15
N TYR A 18 -1.85 31.30 4.77
CA TYR A 18 -0.65 31.79 5.43
C TYR A 18 0.53 31.91 4.45
N LYS A 19 0.69 30.92 3.57
CA LYS A 19 1.76 30.89 2.55
C LYS A 19 1.25 30.26 1.28
N ILE A 20 1.73 30.74 0.13
CA ILE A 20 1.56 30.05 -1.14
C ILE A 20 2.62 28.97 -1.24
N ILE A 21 2.19 27.74 -1.48
CA ILE A 21 3.06 26.61 -1.81
C ILE A 21 3.33 26.69 -3.31
N LYS A 22 4.55 27.14 -3.64
CA LYS A 22 5.11 26.98 -4.99
C LYS A 22 5.95 25.73 -4.97
N THR A 23 5.60 24.77 -5.82
CA THR A 23 6.34 23.52 -5.95
C THR A 23 6.63 23.26 -7.42
N ASP A 24 7.84 22.81 -7.72
CA ASP A 24 8.31 22.38 -9.03
C ASP A 24 8.51 20.87 -9.10
N ILE A 25 8.00 20.10 -8.12
CA ILE A 25 8.15 18.64 -8.02
C ILE A 25 7.68 17.86 -9.25
N LYS A 26 7.05 18.52 -10.24
CA LYS A 26 6.73 17.90 -11.52
C LYS A 26 8.02 17.44 -12.21
N GLY A 27 8.16 16.13 -12.36
CA GLY A 27 9.32 15.52 -12.98
C GLY A 27 10.50 15.26 -12.03
N TYR A 28 10.35 15.61 -10.74
CA TYR A 28 11.29 15.17 -9.71
C TYR A 28 11.02 13.72 -9.33
N TYR A 29 12.06 13.05 -8.82
CA TYR A 29 11.94 11.71 -8.29
C TYR A 29 10.98 11.68 -7.08
N SER A 30 10.10 10.69 -7.05
CA SER A 30 9.16 10.45 -5.93
C SER A 30 9.83 9.86 -4.68
N ILE A 31 11.10 9.50 -4.80
CA ILE A 31 11.93 8.82 -3.82
C ILE A 31 13.33 9.46 -3.86
N LEU A 32 13.89 9.77 -2.70
CA LEU A 32 15.24 10.32 -2.56
C LEU A 32 16.11 9.36 -1.75
N GLU A 33 17.28 9.01 -2.26
CA GLU A 33 18.35 8.40 -1.46
C GLU A 33 19.21 9.50 -0.81
N THR A 34 19.51 9.33 0.48
CA THR A 34 20.36 10.24 1.25
C THR A 34 21.07 9.49 2.39
N GLU A 35 21.79 10.21 3.24
CA GLU A 35 22.50 9.67 4.39
C GLU A 35 21.93 10.22 5.71
N TYR A 36 21.95 9.39 6.76
CA TYR A 36 21.74 9.80 8.14
C TYR A 36 22.88 9.27 9.01
N GLY A 37 23.77 10.17 9.43
CA GLY A 37 25.02 9.79 10.08
C GLY A 37 25.92 8.99 9.12
N LYS A 38 26.15 7.72 9.43
CA LYS A 38 26.92 6.79 8.57
C LYS A 38 26.03 5.80 7.80
N GLY A 39 24.71 5.91 7.94
CA GLY A 39 23.75 4.99 7.34
C GLY A 39 23.11 5.58 6.09
N LYS A 40 22.77 4.71 5.14
CA LYS A 40 21.95 5.06 3.98
C LYS A 40 20.48 5.16 4.39
N VAL A 41 19.76 6.12 3.82
CA VAL A 41 18.32 6.30 4.02
C VAL A 41 17.64 6.52 2.68
N ILE A 42 16.43 5.97 2.55
CA ILE A 42 15.52 6.31 1.46
C ILE A 42 14.34 7.09 2.05
N VAL A 43 14.05 8.26 1.48
CA VAL A 43 12.91 9.11 1.86
C VAL A 43 11.80 8.96 0.84
N PHE A 44 10.60 8.66 1.32
CA PHE A 44 9.38 8.49 0.54
C PHE A 44 8.36 9.57 0.91
N GLY A 45 7.67 10.12 -0.09
CA GLY A 45 6.48 10.94 0.10
C GLY A 45 5.17 10.18 0.38
N PRO A 46 4.89 9.00 -0.24
CA PRO A 46 3.58 8.35 -0.10
C PRO A 46 3.40 7.63 1.23
N HIS A 47 2.18 7.66 1.78
CA HIS A 47 1.77 6.79 2.87
C HIS A 47 1.68 5.35 2.34
N PRO A 48 2.39 4.36 2.93
CA PRO A 48 2.48 3.02 2.34
C PRO A 48 1.11 2.34 2.20
N GLU A 49 0.16 2.69 3.08
CA GLU A 49 -1.20 2.14 3.13
C GLU A 49 -2.19 2.77 2.14
N ILE A 50 -1.82 3.84 1.43
CA ILE A 50 -2.71 4.52 0.47
C ILE A 50 -2.18 4.28 -0.95
N PRO A 51 -2.97 3.63 -1.83
CA PRO A 51 -2.52 3.36 -3.20
C PRO A 51 -2.06 4.64 -3.91
N PRO A 52 -0.88 4.62 -4.56
CA PRO A 52 -0.39 5.81 -5.24
C PRO A 52 -1.22 6.07 -6.49
N ARG A 53 -1.21 7.34 -6.92
CA ARG A 53 -1.90 7.78 -8.12
C ARG A 53 -0.89 8.37 -9.09
N MET A 54 -0.84 7.82 -10.30
CA MET A 54 0.04 8.31 -11.36
C MET A 54 -0.69 9.27 -12.27
N ASN A 55 0.03 10.28 -12.76
CA ASN A 55 -0.49 11.29 -13.70
C ASN A 55 -1.71 12.07 -13.17
N GLY A 56 -1.90 12.13 -11.85
CA GLY A 56 -2.91 12.96 -11.20
C GLY A 56 -2.41 14.38 -10.92
N SER A 57 -3.34 15.24 -10.51
CA SER A 57 -3.04 16.58 -9.98
C SER A 57 -3.61 16.74 -8.58
N VAL A 58 -3.03 17.65 -7.79
CA VAL A 58 -3.57 18.00 -6.47
C VAL A 58 -4.67 19.06 -6.65
N ASN A 59 -5.82 18.81 -6.06
CA ASN A 59 -6.93 19.75 -5.94
C ASN A 59 -7.07 20.23 -4.49
N GLU A 60 -7.23 21.54 -4.29
CA GLU A 60 -7.42 22.18 -2.98
C GLU A 60 -8.90 22.57 -2.82
N PHE A 61 -9.52 22.22 -1.69
CA PHE A 61 -10.92 22.55 -1.42
C PHE A 61 -11.21 22.64 0.08
N PHE A 62 -12.29 23.35 0.44
CA PHE A 62 -12.79 23.37 1.80
C PHE A 62 -13.67 22.15 2.05
N GLY A 63 -13.33 21.32 3.03
CA GLY A 63 -14.03 20.06 3.28
C GLY A 63 -13.77 19.50 4.69
N LEU A 64 -14.10 18.23 4.87
CA LEU A 64 -13.84 17.51 6.12
C LEU A 64 -12.51 16.76 6.01
N SER A 65 -11.67 16.90 7.03
CA SER A 65 -10.51 16.02 7.20
C SER A 65 -10.94 14.58 7.58
N ILE A 66 -10.00 13.64 7.55
CA ILE A 66 -10.22 12.26 8.04
C ILE A 66 -10.68 12.19 9.50
N TYR A 67 -10.51 13.27 10.27
CA TYR A 67 -10.96 13.40 11.65
C TYR A 67 -12.32 14.12 11.79
N GLY A 68 -13.03 14.38 10.70
CA GLY A 68 -14.34 15.05 10.70
C GLY A 68 -14.29 16.55 11.00
N ILE A 69 -13.11 17.15 11.06
CA ILE A 69 -12.94 18.59 11.36
C ILE A 69 -12.92 19.39 10.04
N PRO A 70 -13.82 20.39 9.86
CA PRO A 70 -13.84 21.25 8.68
C PRO A 70 -12.56 22.08 8.52
N ARG A 71 -11.92 21.99 7.37
CA ARG A 71 -10.68 22.72 7.01
C ARG A 71 -10.46 22.73 5.51
N TYR A 72 -9.51 23.53 5.04
CA TYR A 72 -8.97 23.33 3.70
C TYR A 72 -8.14 22.04 3.67
N VAL A 73 -8.45 21.18 2.71
CA VAL A 73 -7.82 19.88 2.49
C VAL A 73 -7.37 19.77 1.03
N TYR A 74 -6.53 18.77 0.77
CA TYR A 74 -6.05 18.46 -0.58
C TYR A 74 -6.49 17.04 -0.94
N SER A 75 -6.94 16.85 -2.17
CA SER A 75 -7.16 15.53 -2.76
C SER A 75 -6.40 15.39 -4.07
N TRP A 76 -6.22 14.15 -4.51
CA TRP A 76 -5.85 13.91 -5.89
C TRP A 76 -7.08 13.99 -6.81
N GLU A 77 -6.91 14.55 -8.00
CA GLU A 77 -7.89 14.62 -9.07
C GLU A 77 -7.26 14.10 -10.38
N GLY A 78 -8.02 13.30 -11.14
CA GLY A 78 -7.53 12.66 -12.38
C GLY A 78 -6.42 11.63 -12.13
N GLY A 79 -5.86 11.07 -13.21
CA GLY A 79 -4.83 10.03 -13.12
C GLY A 79 -5.34 8.63 -12.76
N GLU A 80 -4.43 7.66 -12.75
CA GLU A 80 -4.73 6.25 -12.52
C GLU A 80 -4.25 5.83 -11.12
N SER A 81 -5.15 5.23 -10.33
CA SER A 81 -4.77 4.58 -9.08
C SER A 81 -4.02 3.28 -9.42
N PHE A 82 -2.90 3.05 -8.73
CA PHE A 82 -2.19 1.78 -8.78
C PHE A 82 -2.73 0.83 -7.71
N ASN A 83 -2.23 -0.41 -7.75
CA ASN A 83 -2.48 -1.41 -6.72
C ASN A 83 -1.96 -0.93 -5.35
N MET A 84 -2.56 -1.44 -4.28
CA MET A 84 -2.08 -1.16 -2.92
C MET A 84 -0.69 -1.76 -2.68
N SER A 85 -0.40 -2.87 -3.33
CA SER A 85 0.87 -3.58 -3.30
C SER A 85 2.05 -2.78 -3.81
N TYR A 86 1.83 -1.75 -4.64
CA TYR A 86 2.93 -1.00 -5.24
C TYR A 86 3.82 -0.36 -4.18
N ASN A 87 3.20 0.29 -3.19
CA ASN A 87 3.92 0.92 -2.10
C ASN A 87 4.66 -0.10 -1.23
N TRP A 88 4.04 -1.25 -0.96
CA TRP A 88 4.67 -2.31 -0.18
C TRP A 88 5.82 -2.98 -0.94
N TRP A 89 5.67 -3.16 -2.24
CA TRP A 89 6.70 -3.68 -3.13
C TRP A 89 7.94 -2.78 -3.12
N ILE A 90 7.78 -1.47 -3.37
CA ILE A 90 8.92 -0.55 -3.38
C ILE A 90 9.55 -0.43 -1.99
N LEU A 91 8.75 -0.41 -0.92
CA LEU A 91 9.25 -0.34 0.45
C LEU A 91 10.15 -1.54 0.80
N ARG A 92 9.71 -2.77 0.49
CA ARG A 92 10.51 -3.99 0.74
C ARG A 92 11.83 -3.97 -0.03
N ARG A 93 11.82 -3.53 -1.29
CA ARG A 93 13.03 -3.39 -2.11
C ARG A 93 13.98 -2.34 -1.56
N SER A 94 13.44 -1.22 -1.08
CA SER A 94 14.24 -0.14 -0.48
C SER A 94 14.86 -0.54 0.85
N ILE A 95 14.17 -1.34 1.68
CA ILE A 95 14.76 -1.94 2.88
C ILE A 95 15.93 -2.85 2.48
N ALA A 96 15.73 -3.75 1.52
CA ALA A 96 16.80 -4.62 1.04
C ALA A 96 18.01 -3.82 0.53
N TYR A 97 17.77 -2.76 -0.23
CA TYR A 97 18.81 -1.86 -0.71
C TYR A 97 19.58 -1.16 0.40
N VAL A 98 18.88 -0.56 1.37
CA VAL A 98 19.51 0.16 2.49
C VAL A 98 20.31 -0.81 3.37
N CYS A 99 19.81 -2.02 3.57
CA CYS A 99 20.46 -3.06 4.38
C CYS A 99 21.49 -3.90 3.62
N ASN A 100 21.73 -3.63 2.33
CA ASN A 100 22.60 -4.41 1.46
C ASN A 100 22.25 -5.93 1.45
N LEU A 101 20.96 -6.23 1.43
CA LEU A 101 20.41 -7.58 1.34
C LEU A 101 20.08 -7.93 -0.12
N PRO A 102 19.97 -9.23 -0.46
CA PRO A 102 19.42 -9.64 -1.75
C PRO A 102 18.06 -8.98 -1.99
N PHE A 103 17.88 -8.43 -3.17
CA PHE A 103 16.59 -7.85 -3.53
C PHE A 103 15.51 -8.94 -3.51
N PRO A 104 14.30 -8.63 -3.00
CA PRO A 104 13.16 -9.51 -3.25
C PRO A 104 12.90 -9.59 -4.76
N PRO A 105 12.08 -10.53 -5.22
CA PRO A 105 11.65 -10.62 -6.62
C PRO A 105 11.12 -9.27 -7.16
N ALA A 106 11.26 -9.07 -8.47
CA ALA A 106 10.86 -7.81 -9.12
C ALA A 106 9.33 -7.69 -9.24
N GLU A 107 8.64 -8.82 -9.18
CA GLU A 107 7.20 -8.93 -9.21
C GLU A 107 6.56 -8.23 -8.00
N GLU A 108 5.65 -7.31 -8.28
CA GLU A 108 4.73 -6.74 -7.31
C GLU A 108 3.71 -7.82 -6.90
N LEU A 109 3.77 -8.24 -5.63
CA LEU A 109 2.91 -9.28 -5.08
C LEU A 109 2.52 -8.93 -3.64
N PHE A 110 1.24 -9.14 -3.33
CA PHE A 110 0.67 -8.83 -2.03
C PHE A 110 -0.49 -9.77 -1.75
N ILE A 111 -0.61 -10.16 -0.49
CA ILE A 111 -1.67 -11.02 0.01
C ILE A 111 -2.06 -10.55 1.40
N TYR A 112 -3.36 -10.57 1.70
CA TYR A 112 -3.85 -10.61 3.08
C TYR A 112 -4.96 -11.65 3.21
N LEU A 113 -4.95 -12.34 4.34
CA LEU A 113 -6.00 -13.28 4.70
C LEU A 113 -7.15 -12.55 5.40
N SER A 114 -8.35 -12.92 5.03
CA SER A 114 -9.59 -12.58 5.72
C SER A 114 -10.45 -13.83 5.85
N HIS A 115 -11.43 -13.81 6.75
CA HIS A 115 -12.38 -14.90 6.85
C HIS A 115 -13.75 -14.39 7.26
N GLN A 116 -14.77 -15.14 6.87
CA GLN A 116 -16.13 -14.99 7.35
C GLN A 116 -16.67 -16.37 7.67
N ASN A 117 -16.95 -16.62 8.96
CA ASN A 117 -17.20 -17.96 9.46
C ASN A 117 -16.09 -18.92 9.00
N ARG A 118 -16.47 -20.00 8.31
CA ARG A 118 -15.60 -21.06 7.81
C ARG A 118 -14.94 -20.75 6.47
N GLU A 119 -15.37 -19.70 5.76
CA GLU A 119 -14.77 -19.31 4.49
C GLU A 119 -13.57 -18.42 4.76
N VAL A 120 -12.40 -18.83 4.26
CA VAL A 120 -11.17 -18.05 4.26
C VAL A 120 -10.94 -17.53 2.85
N GLU A 121 -10.75 -16.22 2.73
CA GLU A 121 -10.45 -15.54 1.47
C GLU A 121 -9.05 -14.93 1.54
N ALA A 122 -8.23 -15.25 0.54
CA ALA A 122 -6.98 -14.55 0.28
C ALA A 122 -7.25 -13.44 -0.73
N TYR A 123 -7.23 -12.18 -0.28
CA TYR A 123 -7.14 -11.08 -1.21
C TYR A 123 -5.71 -10.99 -1.72
N VAL A 124 -5.55 -10.99 -3.03
CA VAL A 124 -4.24 -11.02 -3.66
C VAL A 124 -4.20 -10.06 -4.84
N GLU A 125 -3.10 -9.33 -4.98
CA GLU A 125 -2.82 -8.53 -6.16
C GLU A 125 -1.73 -9.22 -6.99
N ASN A 126 -1.98 -9.35 -8.31
CA ASN A 126 -1.04 -9.84 -9.33
C ASN A 126 -0.63 -11.34 -9.27
N ALA A 127 -1.23 -12.18 -8.43
CA ALA A 127 -0.89 -13.61 -8.38
C ALA A 127 -1.51 -14.43 -9.50
N GLU A 128 -0.82 -15.52 -9.84
CA GLU A 128 -1.26 -16.56 -10.77
C GLU A 128 -1.91 -17.74 -10.02
N ARG A 129 -1.52 -17.97 -8.77
CA ARG A 129 -2.09 -19.01 -7.89
C ARG A 129 -1.85 -18.72 -6.41
N VAL A 130 -2.67 -19.35 -5.56
CA VAL A 130 -2.54 -19.33 -4.10
C VAL A 130 -2.54 -20.76 -3.56
N GLU A 131 -1.56 -21.08 -2.71
CA GLU A 131 -1.55 -22.31 -1.92
C GLU A 131 -2.00 -22.00 -0.50
N PHE A 132 -3.02 -22.70 -0.02
CA PHE A 132 -3.52 -22.60 1.34
C PHE A 132 -3.02 -23.76 2.18
N TYR A 133 -2.56 -23.45 3.38
CA TYR A 133 -2.10 -24.38 4.38
C TYR A 133 -2.94 -24.22 5.65
N VAL A 134 -3.34 -25.34 6.24
CA VAL A 134 -4.05 -25.41 7.53
C VAL A 134 -3.22 -26.26 8.47
N ASP A 135 -2.87 -25.70 9.63
CA ASP A 135 -2.06 -26.35 10.67
C ASP A 135 -0.75 -26.95 10.11
N GLY A 136 -0.13 -26.21 9.19
CA GLY A 136 1.15 -26.56 8.54
C GLY A 136 1.04 -27.54 7.37
N SER A 137 -0.15 -28.07 7.08
CA SER A 137 -0.38 -29.01 5.96
C SER A 137 -1.01 -28.30 4.76
N LEU A 138 -0.57 -28.62 3.54
CA LEU A 138 -1.18 -28.09 2.32
C LEU A 138 -2.62 -28.61 2.22
N ALA A 139 -3.58 -27.68 2.23
CA ALA A 139 -5.00 -27.97 2.21
C ALA A 139 -5.61 -27.79 0.82
N PHE A 140 -5.24 -26.73 0.12
CA PHE A 140 -5.84 -26.38 -1.17
C PHE A 140 -4.88 -25.57 -2.05
N ILE A 141 -5.00 -25.73 -3.37
CA ILE A 141 -4.32 -24.89 -4.38
C ILE A 141 -5.41 -24.29 -5.24
N ASP A 142 -5.44 -22.97 -5.33
CA ASP A 142 -6.39 -22.22 -6.12
C ASP A 142 -5.67 -21.42 -7.20
N GLU A 143 -6.06 -21.62 -8.46
CA GLU A 143 -5.49 -20.95 -9.63
C GLU A 143 -6.46 -19.92 -10.23
N ASN A 144 -7.67 -19.77 -9.66
CA ASN A 144 -8.71 -18.89 -10.20
C ASN A 144 -9.19 -17.90 -9.14
N PRO A 145 -9.04 -16.58 -9.35
CA PRO A 145 -9.61 -15.60 -8.43
C PRO A 145 -11.15 -15.61 -8.49
N PRO A 146 -11.86 -15.35 -7.37
CA PRO A 146 -11.33 -15.04 -6.04
C PRO A 146 -10.77 -16.27 -5.32
N PHE A 147 -9.59 -16.13 -4.69
CA PHE A 147 -8.88 -17.24 -4.04
C PHE A 147 -9.48 -17.56 -2.67
N LYS A 148 -10.11 -18.73 -2.54
CA LYS A 148 -10.87 -19.08 -1.34
C LYS A 148 -10.70 -20.54 -0.93
N MET A 149 -10.82 -20.80 0.37
CA MET A 149 -11.02 -22.17 0.89
C MET A 149 -12.02 -22.19 2.05
N THR A 150 -12.55 -23.36 2.36
CA THR A 150 -13.34 -23.60 3.57
C THR A 150 -12.52 -24.38 4.59
N ILE A 151 -12.57 -23.98 5.86
CA ILE A 151 -11.96 -24.70 6.98
C ILE A 151 -13.01 -25.38 7.86
N ASP A 152 -12.58 -26.32 8.70
CA ASP A 152 -13.45 -26.91 9.73
C ASP A 152 -13.62 -25.98 10.94
N ASN A 153 -14.59 -26.30 11.79
CA ASN A 153 -14.80 -25.56 13.03
C ASN A 153 -13.66 -25.84 14.01
N GLY A 154 -13.36 -24.85 14.84
CA GLY A 154 -12.27 -24.88 15.79
C GLY A 154 -11.21 -23.84 15.47
N ARG A 155 -10.07 -23.98 16.13
CA ARG A 155 -8.95 -23.05 16.06
C ARG A 155 -7.86 -23.62 15.15
N HIS A 156 -7.57 -22.90 14.07
CA HIS A 156 -6.60 -23.30 13.05
C HIS A 156 -5.56 -22.21 12.80
N ILE A 157 -4.33 -22.62 12.49
CA ILE A 157 -3.32 -21.73 11.89
C ILE A 157 -3.46 -21.85 10.38
N VAL A 158 -3.91 -20.76 9.75
CA VAL A 158 -4.12 -20.70 8.32
C VAL A 158 -3.07 -19.81 7.68
N LYS A 159 -2.36 -20.36 6.70
CA LYS A 159 -1.37 -19.64 5.90
C LYS A 159 -1.75 -19.72 4.43
N ALA A 160 -1.64 -18.60 3.73
CA ALA A 160 -1.78 -18.58 2.28
C ALA A 160 -0.50 -18.04 1.65
N ILE A 161 -0.05 -18.69 0.58
CA ILE A 161 1.13 -18.29 -0.19
C ILE A 161 0.67 -17.99 -1.61
N ALA A 162 0.75 -16.73 -2.01
CA ALA A 162 0.54 -16.28 -3.37
C ALA A 162 1.82 -16.45 -4.19
N TYR A 163 1.66 -16.80 -5.47
CA TYR A 163 2.77 -16.98 -6.42
C TYR A 163 2.57 -16.17 -7.69
N LYS A 164 3.67 -15.63 -8.22
CA LYS A 164 3.76 -15.03 -9.56
C LYS A 164 5.17 -15.24 -10.10
N ASN A 165 5.36 -15.98 -11.20
CA ASN A 165 6.69 -16.40 -11.66
C ASN A 165 7.54 -17.02 -10.52
N ASN A 166 8.72 -16.47 -10.25
CA ASN A 166 9.62 -16.86 -9.16
C ASN A 166 9.34 -16.13 -7.83
N ALA A 167 8.33 -15.27 -7.79
CA ALA A 167 7.96 -14.50 -6.63
C ALA A 167 6.91 -15.21 -5.79
N LYS A 168 7.03 -15.03 -4.46
CA LYS A 168 6.02 -15.45 -3.50
C LYS A 168 5.83 -14.42 -2.41
N ALA A 169 4.59 -14.27 -1.97
CA ALA A 169 4.18 -13.48 -0.81
C ALA A 169 3.24 -14.35 0.03
N TRP A 170 3.20 -14.13 1.34
CA TRP A 170 2.36 -14.93 2.22
C TRP A 170 1.79 -14.09 3.36
N ASP A 171 0.63 -14.53 3.85
CA ASP A 171 0.04 -14.07 5.11
C ASP A 171 -0.33 -15.32 5.93
N GLU A 172 -0.32 -15.18 7.26
CA GLU A 172 -0.62 -16.25 8.21
C GLU A 172 -1.44 -15.69 9.36
N ARG A 173 -2.53 -16.39 9.70
CA ARG A 173 -3.45 -15.98 10.76
C ARG A 173 -3.92 -17.18 11.58
N ILE A 174 -4.20 -16.91 12.85
CA ILE A 174 -4.98 -17.82 13.68
C ILE A 174 -6.45 -17.49 13.42
N ILE A 175 -7.22 -18.48 12.98
CA ILE A 175 -8.64 -18.35 12.70
C ILE A 175 -9.40 -19.28 13.65
N GLU A 176 -10.46 -18.78 14.28
CA GLU A 176 -11.33 -19.54 15.17
C GLU A 176 -12.77 -19.38 14.69
N VAL A 177 -13.42 -20.51 14.41
CA VAL A 177 -14.76 -20.59 13.82
C VAL A 177 -15.65 -21.54 14.61
#